data_AF-A0A5J4PLG7-F1
#
_entry.id   AF-A0A5J4PLG7-F1
#
_cell.length_a   1.000
_cell.length_b   1.000
_cell.length_c   1.000
_cell.angle_alpha   90.00
_cell.angle_beta   90.00
_cell.angle_gamma   90.00
#
_symmetry.space_group_name_H-M   'P 1'
#
loop_
_entity.id
_entity.type
_entity.pdbx_description
1 polymer ?
#
loop_
_entity_poly.entity_id
_entity_poly.type
_entity_poly.pdbx_seq_one_letter_code
_entity_poly.pdbx_strand_id
1 'polypeptide(L)' 'MKKIALLFLFLFTTVTLSAQESIQWRGDRTGIYKETGLQKSWATEGPELLWNYDGLGEGHSSVSI' A
#
# COMPACT_ATOMS: atom_id res chain seq x y z
N MET A 1 -7.31 -16.96 38.93
CA MET A 1 -8.03 -15.78 38.39
C MET A 1 -7.13 -14.86 37.55
N LYS A 2 -6.01 -14.35 38.07
CA LYS A 2 -5.10 -13.46 37.30
C LYS A 2 -4.59 -14.05 35.97
N LYS A 3 -4.20 -15.33 35.95
CA LYS A 3 -3.77 -16.03 34.73
C LYS A 3 -4.88 -16.12 33.68
N ILE A 4 -6.12 -16.35 34.11
CA ILE A 4 -7.30 -16.42 33.23
C ILE A 4 -7.59 -15.02 32.66
N ALA A 5 -7.53 -13.98 33.49
CA ALA A 5 -7.69 -12.60 33.03
C ALA A 5 -6.61 -12.19 32.01
N LEU A 6 -5.35 -12.58 32.22
CA LEU A 6 -4.26 -12.33 31.26
C LEU A 6 -4.48 -13.07 29.93
N LEU A 7 -5.03 -14.28 29.98
CA LEU A 7 -5.31 -15.08 28.79
C LEU A 7 -6.45 -14.46 27.97
N PHE A 8 -7.50 -13.96 28.64
CA PHE A 8 -8.56 -13.19 27.97
C PHE A 8 -8.06 -11.88 27.37
N LEU A 9 -7.16 -11.17 28.06
CA LEU A 9 -6.55 -9.94 27.55
C LEU A 9 -5.74 -10.22 26.27
N PHE A 10 -4.93 -11.28 26.28
CA PHE A 10 -4.16 -11.71 25.11
C PHE A 10 -5.06 -12.11 23.93
N LEU A 11 -6.14 -12.84 24.21
CA LEU A 11 -7.10 -13.25 23.17
C LEU A 11 -7.87 -12.05 22.58
N PHE A 12 -8.13 -11.02 23.37
CA PHE A 12 -8.78 -9.80 22.89
C PHE A 12 -7.86 -8.99 21.96
N THR A 13 -6.55 -8.95 22.24
CA THR A 13 -5.60 -8.21 21.40
C THR A 13 -5.42 -8.80 20.01
N THR A 14 -5.59 -10.12 19.82
CA THR A 14 -5.41 -10.74 18.49
C THR A 14 -6.57 -10.45 17.54
N VAL A 15 -7.78 -10.22 18.06
CA VAL A 15 -8.99 -9.96 17.25
C VAL A 15 -9.02 -8.52 16.71
N THR A 16 -8.29 -7.60 17.33
CA THR A 16 -8.25 -6.18 16.96
C THR A 16 -7.13 -5.82 16.00
N LEU A 17 -6.32 -6.81 15.59
CA LEU A 17 -5.27 -6.61 14.60
C LEU A 17 -5.87 -6.46 13.21
N SER A 18 -5.73 -5.27 12.63
CA SER A 18 -5.98 -5.02 11.21
C SER A 18 -4.66 -5.22 10.46
N ALA A 19 -4.64 -6.13 9.48
CA ALA A 19 -3.55 -6.23 8.53
C ALA A 19 -3.72 -5.18 7.41
N GLN A 20 -2.63 -4.80 6.75
CA GLN A 20 -2.72 -3.97 5.56
C GLN A 20 -3.44 -4.72 4.44
N GLU A 21 -4.35 -4.02 3.74
CA GLU A 21 -4.99 -4.55 2.55
C GLU A 21 -3.94 -4.94 1.50
N SER A 22 -4.05 -6.16 0.95
CA SER A 22 -3.13 -6.61 -0.09
C SER A 22 -3.27 -5.73 -1.33
N ILE A 23 -2.20 -5.03 -1.72
CA ILE A 23 -2.21 -4.20 -2.93
C ILE A 23 -2.13 -5.14 -4.13
N GLN A 24 -3.28 -5.39 -4.75
CA GLN A 24 -3.35 -6.07 -6.03
C GLN A 24 -2.88 -5.14 -7.16
N TRP A 25 -2.44 -5.75 -8.28
CA TRP A 25 -2.03 -5.00 -9.46
C TRP A 25 -3.19 -4.15 -9.99
N ARG A 26 -3.01 -2.82 -9.97
CA ARG A 26 -4.07 -1.83 -10.27
C ARG A 26 -5.30 -1.97 -9.35
N GLY A 27 -5.09 -2.28 -8.07
CA GLY A 27 -6.17 -2.53 -7.13
C GLY A 27 -6.97 -3.76 -7.55
N ASP A 28 -8.29 -3.72 -7.43
CA ASP A 28 -9.21 -4.77 -7.94
C ASP A 28 -9.30 -4.77 -9.49
N ARG A 29 -8.14 -4.66 -10.15
CA ARG A 29 -7.97 -4.61 -11.62
C ARG A 29 -8.67 -3.43 -12.30
N THR A 30 -9.25 -2.50 -11.53
CA THR A 30 -9.94 -1.29 -12.01
C THR A 30 -9.03 -0.07 -12.14
N GLY A 31 -7.88 -0.06 -11.45
CA GLY A 31 -7.04 1.13 -11.31
C GLY A 31 -7.61 2.21 -10.39
N ILE A 32 -8.69 1.94 -9.66
CA ILE A 32 -9.33 2.90 -8.75
C ILE A 32 -8.91 2.60 -7.31
N TYR A 33 -8.22 3.55 -6.70
CA TYR A 33 -7.81 3.49 -5.28
C TYR A 33 -8.72 4.39 -4.43
N LYS A 34 -9.13 3.91 -3.26
CA LYS A 34 -10.01 4.64 -2.32
C LYS A 34 -9.26 5.61 -1.41
N GLU A 35 -8.04 5.99 -1.79
CA GLU A 35 -7.18 6.85 -0.99
C GLU A 35 -7.72 8.28 -0.92
N THR A 36 -7.53 8.94 0.21
CA THR A 36 -8.01 10.30 0.46
C THR A 36 -6.83 11.23 0.74
N GLY A 37 -7.05 12.55 0.85
CA GLY A 37 -5.97 13.49 1.11
C GLY A 37 -4.99 13.75 -0.05
N LEU A 38 -5.16 13.06 -1.19
CA LEU A 38 -4.39 13.33 -2.40
C LEU A 38 -4.75 14.70 -2.99
N GLN A 39 -3.73 15.43 -3.43
CA GLN A 39 -3.91 16.68 -4.17
C GLN A 39 -4.70 16.42 -5.46
N LYS A 40 -5.63 17.34 -5.78
CA LYS A 40 -6.44 17.27 -7.01
C LYS A 40 -5.72 17.79 -8.24
N SER A 41 -4.73 18.65 -8.02
CA SER A 41 -3.87 19.23 -9.04
C SER A 41 -2.50 19.45 -8.43
N TRP A 42 -1.47 19.37 -9.26
CA TRP A 42 -0.12 19.74 -8.83
C TRP A 42 0.01 21.26 -8.75
N ALA A 43 0.90 21.73 -7.89
CA ALA A 43 1.33 23.13 -7.93
C ALA A 43 2.06 23.44 -9.24
N THR A 44 2.16 24.72 -9.61
CA THR A 44 2.74 25.15 -10.89
C THR A 44 4.20 24.70 -11.05
N GLU A 45 4.94 24.68 -9.96
CA GLU A 45 6.33 24.23 -9.86
C GLU A 45 6.49 22.71 -9.94
N GLY A 46 5.40 21.94 -9.77
CA GLY A 46 5.44 20.48 -9.71
C GLY A 46 6.11 19.92 -8.45
N PRO A 47 6.06 18.59 -8.25
CA PRO A 47 6.78 17.93 -7.16
C PRO A 47 8.29 17.92 -7.43
N GLU A 48 9.06 17.99 -6.36
CA GLU A 48 10.51 17.83 -6.43
C GLU A 48 10.88 16.39 -6.81
N LEU A 49 11.86 16.23 -7.71
CA LEU A 49 12.42 14.93 -8.03
C LEU A 49 13.31 14.44 -6.87
N LEU A 50 12.76 13.56 -6.03
CA LEU A 50 13.51 13.03 -4.87
C LEU A 50 14.55 11.97 -5.27
N TRP A 51 14.31 11.21 -6.33
CA TRP A 51 15.19 10.12 -6.75
C TRP A 51 15.00 9.77 -8.22
N ASN A 52 16.10 9.42 -8.88
CA ASN A 52 16.14 8.89 -10.24
C ASN A 52 17.19 7.79 -10.33
N TYR A 53 16.97 6.82 -11.22
CA TYR A 53 17.93 5.76 -11.49
C TYR A 53 17.90 5.35 -12.95
N ASP A 54 19.01 5.60 -13.65
CA ASP A 54 19.12 5.39 -15.09
C ASP A 54 19.60 3.98 -15.47
N GLY A 55 20.04 3.18 -14.49
CA GLY A 55 20.72 1.90 -14.70
C GLY A 55 19.80 0.68 -14.85
N LEU A 56 18.54 0.86 -15.27
CA LEU A 56 17.56 -0.23 -15.38
C LEU A 56 17.79 -1.16 -16.59
N GLY A 57 18.70 -0.80 -17.50
CA GLY A 57 18.95 -1.56 -18.72
C GLY A 57 17.80 -1.47 -19.72
N GLU A 58 17.80 -2.35 -20.72
CA GLU A 58 16.75 -2.39 -21.74
C GLU A 58 15.46 -3.03 -21.18
N GLY A 59 14.33 -2.38 -21.38
CA GLY A 59 13.03 -2.91 -21.00
C GLY A 59 12.57 -4.01 -21.96
N HIS A 60 12.50 -5.25 -21.49
CA HIS A 60 11.91 -6.34 -22.26
C HIS A 60 10.40 -6.37 -22.05
N SER A 61 9.63 -5.85 -23.01
CA SER A 61 8.18 -6.07 -23.05
C SER A 61 7.91 -7.52 -23.46
N SER A 62 6.91 -8.17 -22.84
CA SER A 62 6.43 -9.46 -23.32
C SER A 62 5.95 -9.34 -24.76
N VAL A 63 6.30 -10.32 -25.61
CA VAL A 63 5.76 -10.44 -26.98
C VAL A 63 4.23 -10.35 -26.89
N SER A 64 3.66 -9.33 -27.52
CA SER A 64 2.22 -9.23 -27.73
C SER A 64 1.94 -9.68 -29.17
N ILE A 65 1.09 -10.70 -29.32
CA ILE A 65 0.60 -11.23 -30.60
C ILE A 65 -0.80 -10.66 -30.82
#